data_AF-L7VCR9-F1
#
_entry.id   AF-L7VCR9-F1
#
_cell.length_a   1.000
_cell.length_b   1.000
_cell.length_c   1.000
_cell.angle_alpha   90.00
_cell.angle_beta   90.00
_cell.angle_gamma   90.00
#
_symmetry.space_group_name_H-M   'P 1'
#
loop_
_entity.id
_entity.type
_entity.pdbx_description
1 polymer ?
#
loop_
_entity_poly.entity_id
_entity_poly.type
_entity_poly.pdbx_seq_one_letter_code
_entity_poly.pdbx_strand_id
1 'polypeptide(L)'
;MTTTLPLVQIALSVRDIQHSQRWYRDIFGLTEAGGTHMFIPALGSEDVQGVPGATSVCWWLLDGKPGFQLELFEFSKPHPRPIPQDWRPCDIGYTMLGFHVTDFDATLGNLTRRRVPPLTEPMGEPGSRRVCVKDPDGTLLEILEADPVVAGMAARPTGSPAVARFATLSVPDLAEARRTWVDVMGLPEVDYRLHYPEHEQLWGLAGADRESFVVRAGDSLLEVVQYLDPVGKPWPAGYHISDIGILNVALGPQDRASLDALVAKGQHHGIHPNSTKSTLLDRWWHASYVNDPMGFSIELLFHGSKGHRHRADPFNLIELGFTEKEPPVTRARAVARCAASPEQVWTVLADHESMAQWTPFQRSEVLSTGDTDGVGLVRRLSGGPAGMSVVERVVAAEAPYRFEYRAKGAPGLNRYHAFVTVEPDSSGGCTITWEAQYRSQLPGSTLITTRMLRILVRGLARRAERTGARITA
;
A
#
# COMPACT_ATOMS: atom_id res chain seq x y z
N MET A 1 36.83 6.11 -1.15
CA MET A 1 35.62 5.79 -1.93
C MET A 1 34.44 6.18 -1.05
N THR A 2 33.61 7.13 -1.48
CA THR A 2 32.37 7.48 -0.75
C THR A 2 31.43 6.29 -0.80
N THR A 3 31.28 5.60 0.33
CA THR A 3 30.35 4.48 0.49
C THR A 3 28.93 4.96 0.19
N THR A 4 28.23 4.32 -0.74
CA THR A 4 26.85 4.67 -1.07
C THR A 4 25.90 4.03 -0.07
N LEU A 5 24.98 4.82 0.48
CA LEU A 5 23.94 4.36 1.40
C LEU A 5 22.55 4.64 0.80
N PRO A 6 22.12 3.84 -0.19
CA PRO A 6 20.86 4.04 -0.89
C PRO A 6 19.66 3.78 0.03
N LEU A 7 18.57 4.50 -0.20
CA LEU A 7 17.26 4.12 0.31
C LEU A 7 16.75 2.95 -0.53
N VAL A 8 16.65 1.78 0.10
CA VAL A 8 16.29 0.51 -0.54
C VAL A 8 14.86 0.10 -0.27
N GLN A 9 14.21 0.72 0.73
CA GLN A 9 12.82 0.44 1.01
C GLN A 9 12.09 1.61 1.68
N ILE A 10 10.78 1.70 1.41
CA ILE A 10 9.81 2.48 2.18
C ILE A 10 8.75 1.48 2.63
N ALA A 11 8.57 1.34 3.95
CA ALA A 11 7.60 0.40 4.51
C ALA A 11 6.32 1.11 4.94
N LEU A 12 5.17 0.52 4.62
CA LEU A 12 3.85 1.00 4.98
C LEU A 12 3.15 -0.03 5.87
N SER A 13 2.56 0.41 6.97
CA SER A 13 1.57 -0.37 7.70
C SER A 13 0.18 -0.11 7.12
N VAL A 14 -0.49 -1.19 6.69
CA VAL A 14 -1.76 -1.17 5.95
C VAL A 14 -2.80 -2.03 6.65
N ARG A 15 -4.09 -1.68 6.52
CA ARG A 15 -5.17 -2.47 7.12
C ARG A 15 -5.45 -3.76 6.37
N ASP A 16 -5.27 -3.72 5.05
CA ASP A 16 -5.51 -4.86 4.16
C ASP A 16 -4.47 -4.89 3.03
N ILE A 17 -3.53 -5.83 3.14
CA ILE A 17 -2.41 -5.90 2.21
C ILE A 17 -2.82 -6.23 0.76
N GLN A 18 -3.92 -6.96 0.56
CA GLN A 18 -4.42 -7.29 -0.78
C GLN A 18 -5.01 -6.07 -1.45
N HIS A 19 -5.79 -5.31 -0.69
CA HIS A 19 -6.39 -4.09 -1.17
C HIS A 19 -5.32 -3.06 -1.49
N SER A 20 -4.38 -2.81 -0.58
CA SER A 20 -3.33 -1.82 -0.76
C SER A 20 -2.39 -2.20 -1.91
N GLN A 21 -1.94 -3.47 -2.01
CA GLN A 21 -1.13 -3.92 -3.15
C GLN A 21 -1.84 -3.68 -4.49
N ARG A 22 -3.12 -4.06 -4.59
CA ARG A 22 -3.91 -3.85 -5.81
C ARG A 22 -4.07 -2.36 -6.11
N TRP A 23 -4.25 -1.53 -5.09
CA TRP A 23 -4.41 -0.09 -5.25
C TRP A 23 -3.14 0.53 -5.84
N TYR A 24 -1.97 0.28 -5.25
CA TYR A 24 -0.70 0.81 -5.76
C TYR A 24 -0.40 0.31 -7.17
N ARG A 25 -0.63 -0.98 -7.46
CA ARG A 25 -0.47 -1.51 -8.82
C ARG A 25 -1.41 -0.82 -9.81
N ASP A 26 -2.67 -0.63 -9.47
CA ASP A 26 -3.66 -0.15 -10.44
C ASP A 26 -3.61 1.38 -10.64
N ILE A 27 -3.03 2.14 -9.69
CA ILE A 27 -2.74 3.58 -9.86
C ILE A 27 -1.38 3.81 -10.53
N PHE A 28 -0.32 3.15 -10.06
CA PHE A 28 1.07 3.48 -10.42
C PHE A 28 1.74 2.44 -11.33
N GLY A 29 1.09 1.30 -11.59
CA GLY A 29 1.68 0.23 -12.40
C GLY A 29 2.84 -0.50 -11.73
N LEU A 30 2.93 -0.47 -10.39
CA LEU A 30 4.00 -1.17 -9.65
C LEU A 30 3.92 -2.69 -9.84
N THR A 31 5.07 -3.34 -9.95
CA THR A 31 5.19 -4.79 -10.17
C THR A 31 5.13 -5.54 -8.84
N GLU A 32 4.36 -6.62 -8.76
CA GLU A 32 4.26 -7.46 -7.57
C GLU A 32 5.53 -8.31 -7.38
N ALA A 33 6.04 -8.37 -6.15
CA ALA A 33 7.31 -9.03 -5.84
C ALA A 33 7.22 -10.02 -4.67
N GLY A 34 6.14 -10.81 -4.64
CA GLY A 34 5.96 -11.89 -3.68
C GLY A 34 5.50 -11.43 -2.30
N GLY A 35 5.61 -12.31 -1.32
CA GLY A 35 5.18 -12.02 0.05
C GLY A 35 5.47 -13.14 1.06
N THR A 36 5.54 -12.80 2.34
CA THR A 36 5.79 -13.73 3.46
C THR A 36 4.80 -13.58 4.62
N HIS A 37 4.63 -14.65 5.37
CA HIS A 37 3.86 -14.74 6.62
C HIS A 37 4.76 -14.95 7.85
N MET A 38 6.08 -14.88 7.69
CA MET A 38 7.05 -15.29 8.70
C MET A 38 7.47 -14.15 9.64
N PHE A 39 6.84 -12.99 9.57
CA PHE A 39 7.03 -11.94 10.57
C PHE A 39 6.19 -12.26 11.81
N ILE A 40 6.69 -13.15 12.65
CA ILE A 40 6.08 -13.57 13.91
C ILE A 40 7.08 -13.45 15.08
N PRO A 41 6.64 -13.36 16.34
CA PRO A 41 7.54 -13.08 17.48
C PRO A 41 8.61 -14.15 17.65
N ALA A 42 8.24 -15.41 17.46
CA ALA A 42 9.16 -16.55 17.52
C ALA A 42 10.31 -16.49 16.49
N LEU A 43 10.19 -15.64 15.47
CA LEU A 43 11.21 -15.39 14.45
C LEU A 43 11.88 -14.01 14.61
N GLY A 44 11.70 -13.36 15.76
CA GLY A 44 12.40 -12.15 16.16
C GLY A 44 11.75 -10.84 15.72
N SER A 45 10.58 -10.86 15.07
CA SER A 45 9.94 -9.62 14.59
C SER A 45 9.64 -8.61 15.70
N GLU A 46 9.23 -9.06 16.90
CA GLU A 46 8.98 -8.14 18.02
C GLU A 46 10.26 -7.44 18.51
N ASP A 47 11.37 -8.18 18.53
CA ASP A 47 12.67 -7.67 18.95
C ASP A 47 13.24 -6.72 17.88
N VAL A 48 13.17 -7.11 16.60
CA VAL A 48 13.69 -6.31 15.49
C VAL A 48 12.86 -5.04 15.33
N GLN A 49 11.53 -5.13 15.31
CA GLN A 49 10.68 -3.95 15.11
C GLN A 49 10.50 -3.11 16.37
N GLY A 50 10.89 -3.60 17.55
CA GLY A 50 10.61 -2.93 18.82
C GLY A 50 9.12 -2.86 19.16
N VAL A 51 8.32 -3.78 18.61
CA VAL A 51 6.86 -3.81 18.76
C VAL A 51 6.47 -5.11 19.46
N PRO A 52 6.00 -5.04 20.72
CA PRO A 52 5.66 -6.24 21.50
C PRO A 52 4.67 -7.16 20.79
N GLY A 53 5.03 -8.44 20.63
CA GLY A 53 4.17 -9.43 19.99
C GLY A 53 3.92 -9.21 18.50
N ALA A 54 4.74 -8.41 17.82
CA ALA A 54 4.63 -8.13 16.38
C ALA A 54 4.35 -9.41 15.58
N THR A 55 3.21 -9.44 14.89
CA THR A 55 2.80 -10.56 14.04
C THR A 55 2.15 -9.99 12.80
N SER A 56 2.78 -10.14 11.64
CA SER A 56 2.33 -9.50 10.40
C SER A 56 2.54 -10.36 9.16
N VAL A 57 1.87 -9.97 8.09
CA VAL A 57 2.13 -10.44 6.73
C VAL A 57 2.75 -9.30 5.96
N CYS A 58 3.74 -9.60 5.13
CA CYS A 58 4.51 -8.60 4.40
C CYS A 58 4.61 -8.94 2.92
N TRP A 59 4.21 -8.03 2.03
CA TRP A 59 4.22 -8.16 0.57
C TRP A 59 4.97 -6.98 -0.04
N TRP A 60 5.60 -7.22 -1.19
CA TRP A 60 6.44 -6.23 -1.85
C TRP A 60 5.90 -5.79 -3.20
N LEU A 61 6.20 -4.56 -3.54
CA LEU A 61 5.98 -3.95 -4.85
C LEU A 61 7.29 -3.33 -5.35
N LEU A 62 7.54 -3.41 -6.65
CA LEU A 62 8.70 -2.83 -7.32
C LEU A 62 8.25 -1.70 -8.23
N ASP A 63 9.05 -0.65 -8.28
CA ASP A 63 8.88 0.45 -9.22
C ASP A 63 9.89 0.37 -10.39
N GLY A 64 10.64 -0.73 -10.47
CA GLY A 64 11.67 -1.01 -11.46
C GLY A 64 13.05 -0.45 -11.14
N LYS A 65 13.22 0.39 -10.09
CA LYS A 65 14.56 0.83 -9.67
C LYS A 65 15.34 -0.37 -9.12
N PRO A 66 16.59 -0.58 -9.56
CA PRO A 66 17.41 -1.67 -9.02
C PRO A 66 17.61 -1.53 -7.51
N GLY A 67 17.24 -2.56 -6.76
CA GLY A 67 17.48 -2.62 -5.31
C GLY A 67 16.53 -1.75 -4.47
N PHE A 68 15.43 -1.26 -5.02
CA PHE A 68 14.37 -0.60 -4.29
C PHE A 68 13.10 -1.45 -4.23
N GLN A 69 12.36 -1.36 -3.13
CA GLN A 69 11.02 -1.92 -3.00
C GLN A 69 10.11 -1.04 -2.13
N LEU A 70 8.82 -1.05 -2.45
CA LEU A 70 7.77 -0.64 -1.51
C LEU A 70 7.35 -1.88 -0.71
N GLU A 71 7.34 -1.78 0.61
CA GLU A 71 7.01 -2.87 1.52
C GLU A 71 5.68 -2.59 2.22
N LEU A 72 4.75 -3.54 2.20
CA LEU A 72 3.44 -3.41 2.83
C LEU A 72 3.32 -4.42 3.97
N PHE A 73 2.96 -3.96 5.17
CA PHE A 73 2.70 -4.81 6.34
C PHE A 73 1.23 -4.77 6.75
N GLU A 74 0.59 -5.94 6.83
CA GLU A 74 -0.69 -6.10 7.53
C GLU A 74 -0.42 -6.72 8.90
N PHE A 75 -0.43 -5.89 9.95
CA PHE A 75 -0.25 -6.33 11.32
C PHE A 75 -1.52 -6.98 11.88
N SER A 76 -1.36 -8.21 12.37
CA SER A 76 -2.38 -8.92 13.15
C SER A 76 -2.20 -8.71 14.65
N LYS A 77 -0.97 -8.44 15.11
CA LYS A 77 -0.64 -8.09 16.50
C LYS A 77 0.56 -7.13 16.53
N PRO A 78 0.52 -6.07 17.37
CA PRO A 78 -0.71 -5.48 17.89
C PRO A 78 -1.63 -5.08 16.72
N HIS A 79 -2.93 -4.94 16.98
CA HIS A 79 -3.83 -4.46 15.94
C HIS A 79 -3.49 -2.99 15.64
N PRO A 80 -3.24 -2.62 14.37
CA PRO A 80 -2.77 -1.29 14.01
C PRO A 80 -3.87 -0.26 14.25
N ARG A 81 -3.53 0.87 14.90
CA ARG A 81 -4.46 2.00 15.04
C ARG A 81 -4.52 2.78 13.72
N PRO A 82 -5.69 3.29 13.32
CA PRO A 82 -5.79 4.12 12.13
C PRO A 82 -5.06 5.46 12.33
N ILE A 83 -4.70 6.11 11.22
CA ILE A 83 -4.24 7.50 11.26
C ILE A 83 -5.34 8.37 11.91
N PRO A 84 -5.02 9.18 12.94
CA PRO A 84 -6.00 10.06 13.57
C PRO A 84 -6.69 10.98 12.56
N GLN A 85 -7.98 11.24 12.72
CA GLN A 85 -8.75 12.05 11.76
C GLN A 85 -8.24 13.49 11.61
N ASP A 86 -7.68 14.04 12.69
CA ASP A 86 -7.09 15.36 12.78
C ASP A 86 -5.57 15.35 12.54
N TRP A 87 -5.00 14.23 12.07
CA TRP A 87 -3.57 14.13 11.73
C TRP A 87 -3.27 14.93 10.47
N ARG A 88 -2.30 15.83 10.57
CA ARG A 88 -1.88 16.75 9.50
C ARG A 88 -0.47 16.43 9.02
N PRO A 89 -0.08 16.83 7.80
CA PRO A 89 1.27 16.60 7.28
C PRO A 89 2.40 17.27 8.07
N CYS A 90 2.08 18.28 8.89
CA CYS A 90 3.02 18.92 9.80
C CYS A 90 3.26 18.11 11.09
N ASP A 91 2.36 17.18 11.45
CA ASP A 91 2.49 16.39 12.68
C ASP A 91 3.69 15.43 12.60
N ILE A 92 4.29 15.16 13.76
CA ILE A 92 5.62 14.54 13.86
C ILE A 92 5.58 13.08 13.37
N GLY A 93 6.38 12.74 12.36
CA GLY A 93 6.38 11.41 11.74
C GLY A 93 6.83 11.40 10.28
N TYR A 94 6.97 10.20 9.71
CA TYR A 94 7.02 10.04 8.25
C TYR A 94 5.63 10.36 7.68
N THR A 95 5.54 11.35 6.80
CA THR A 95 4.26 11.98 6.45
C THR A 95 3.85 11.79 5.00
N MET A 96 4.81 11.69 4.07
CA MET A 96 4.52 11.66 2.64
C MET A 96 5.44 10.72 1.87
N LEU A 97 4.90 10.09 0.83
CA LEU A 97 5.64 9.35 -0.19
C LEU A 97 5.38 9.96 -1.57
N GLY A 98 6.46 10.35 -2.27
CA GLY A 98 6.37 10.95 -3.60
C GLY A 98 6.66 9.97 -4.74
N PHE A 99 5.81 9.99 -5.76
CA PHE A 99 5.97 9.24 -7.01
C PHE A 99 6.12 10.19 -8.20
N HIS A 100 7.20 10.04 -8.95
CA HIS A 100 7.25 10.59 -10.31
C HIS A 100 6.60 9.62 -11.28
N VAL A 101 5.74 10.11 -12.19
CA VAL A 101 5.00 9.31 -13.17
C VAL A 101 5.33 9.72 -14.60
N THR A 102 5.38 8.75 -15.53
CA THR A 102 5.68 9.05 -16.95
C THR A 102 4.55 9.75 -17.67
N ASP A 103 3.32 9.49 -17.24
CA ASP A 103 2.10 10.00 -17.86
C ASP A 103 1.17 10.43 -16.74
N PHE A 104 1.19 11.75 -16.49
CA PHE A 104 0.43 12.36 -15.42
C PHE A 104 -1.08 12.23 -15.66
N ASP A 105 -1.53 12.45 -16.89
CA ASP A 105 -2.95 12.38 -17.25
C ASP A 105 -3.49 10.95 -17.20
N ALA A 106 -2.70 9.96 -17.63
CA ALA A 106 -3.06 8.55 -17.46
C ALA A 106 -3.17 8.19 -15.97
N THR A 107 -2.27 8.70 -15.12
CA THR A 107 -2.31 8.48 -13.67
C THR A 107 -3.55 9.12 -13.05
N LEU A 108 -3.92 10.35 -13.43
CA LEU A 108 -5.19 10.99 -13.03
C LEU A 108 -6.41 10.19 -13.51
N GLY A 109 -6.33 9.61 -14.71
CA GLY A 109 -7.34 8.69 -15.22
C GLY A 109 -7.46 7.42 -14.37
N ASN A 110 -6.34 6.86 -13.89
CA ASN A 110 -6.33 5.70 -12.99
C ASN A 110 -7.02 6.05 -11.65
N LEU A 111 -6.69 7.22 -11.07
CA LEU A 111 -7.32 7.73 -9.85
C LEU A 111 -8.83 7.92 -10.03
N THR A 112 -9.25 8.52 -11.15
CA THR A 112 -10.67 8.72 -11.49
C THR A 112 -11.41 7.39 -11.59
N ARG A 113 -10.84 6.39 -12.28
CA ARG A 113 -11.43 5.04 -12.37
C ARG A 113 -11.53 4.35 -11.00
N ARG A 114 -10.64 4.70 -10.08
CA ARG A 114 -10.64 4.23 -8.69
C ARG A 114 -11.44 5.09 -7.73
N ARG A 115 -12.09 6.16 -8.21
CA ARG A 115 -12.83 7.12 -7.39
C ARG A 115 -11.99 7.71 -6.25
N VAL A 116 -10.70 7.90 -6.49
CA VAL A 116 -9.80 8.58 -5.56
C VAL A 116 -9.72 10.04 -5.99
N PRO A 117 -10.42 10.96 -5.30
CA PRO A 117 -10.30 12.38 -5.60
C PRO A 117 -8.91 12.88 -5.17
N PRO A 118 -8.26 13.71 -5.99
CA PRO A 118 -7.21 14.61 -5.54
C PRO A 118 -7.63 15.44 -4.32
N LEU A 119 -6.66 15.78 -3.46
CA LEU A 119 -6.90 16.71 -2.34
C LEU A 119 -7.15 18.15 -2.85
N THR A 120 -6.53 18.51 -3.96
CA THR A 120 -6.70 19.77 -4.68
C THR A 120 -6.68 19.50 -6.19
N GLU A 121 -7.05 20.49 -7.00
CA GLU A 121 -6.70 20.46 -8.42
C GLU A 121 -5.17 20.36 -8.61
N PRO A 122 -4.68 19.73 -9.70
CA PRO A 122 -3.26 19.71 -10.00
C PRO A 122 -2.66 21.13 -10.05
N MET A 123 -1.52 21.31 -9.38
CA MET A 123 -0.79 22.58 -9.32
C MET A 123 0.40 22.56 -10.26
N GLY A 124 0.68 23.70 -10.91
CA GLY A 124 1.81 23.88 -11.83
C GLY A 124 1.43 23.79 -13.30
N GLU A 125 2.36 24.16 -14.18
CA GLU A 125 2.18 24.11 -15.63
C GLU A 125 2.43 22.70 -16.17
N PRO A 126 1.84 22.32 -17.32
CA PRO A 126 2.11 21.05 -17.98
C PRO A 126 3.62 20.76 -18.13
N GLY A 127 4.03 19.56 -17.73
CA GLY A 127 5.44 19.15 -17.61
C GLY A 127 6.02 19.34 -16.21
N SER A 128 5.32 20.02 -15.31
CA SER A 128 5.72 20.29 -13.93
C SER A 128 4.60 20.13 -12.90
N ARG A 129 3.46 19.55 -13.33
CA ARG A 129 2.29 19.41 -12.47
C ARG A 129 2.55 18.50 -11.28
N ARG A 130 1.87 18.80 -10.18
CA ARG A 130 1.87 18.02 -8.95
C ARG A 130 0.48 17.92 -8.37
N VAL A 131 0.18 16.81 -7.71
CA VAL A 131 -1.08 16.62 -7.01
C VAL A 131 -0.91 15.65 -5.85
N CYS A 132 -1.68 15.86 -4.77
CA CYS A 132 -1.70 14.96 -3.63
C CYS A 132 -2.98 14.12 -3.58
N VAL A 133 -2.84 12.88 -3.13
CA VAL A 133 -3.94 11.94 -2.84
C VAL A 133 -3.69 11.22 -1.53
N LYS A 134 -4.71 10.57 -0.99
CA LYS A 134 -4.54 9.58 0.09
C LYS A 134 -4.70 8.18 -0.48
N ASP A 135 -3.85 7.26 -0.02
CA ASP A 135 -4.05 5.83 -0.27
C ASP A 135 -5.31 5.31 0.48
N PRO A 136 -5.71 4.03 0.32
CA PRO A 136 -6.89 3.47 0.98
C PRO A 136 -6.85 3.54 2.52
N ASP A 137 -5.66 3.67 3.10
CA ASP A 137 -5.41 3.64 4.53
C ASP A 137 -5.25 5.04 5.15
N GLY A 138 -5.08 6.06 4.29
CA GLY A 138 -5.00 7.48 4.64
C GLY A 138 -3.60 8.08 4.48
N THR A 139 -2.61 7.30 4.02
CA THR A 139 -1.23 7.74 3.79
C THR A 139 -1.20 8.78 2.68
N LEU A 140 -0.54 9.91 2.92
CA LEU A 140 -0.42 10.99 1.94
C LEU A 140 0.61 10.62 0.88
N LEU A 141 0.19 10.69 -0.39
CA LEU A 141 1.05 10.48 -1.53
C LEU A 141 1.05 11.73 -2.40
N GLU A 142 2.22 12.09 -2.91
CA GLU A 142 2.35 13.12 -3.93
C GLU A 142 2.70 12.48 -5.28
N ILE A 143 2.08 12.97 -6.34
CA ILE A 143 2.31 12.55 -7.72
C ILE A 143 2.93 13.72 -8.46
N LEU A 144 4.06 13.47 -9.11
CA LEU A 144 4.87 14.47 -9.80
C LEU A 144 4.95 14.16 -11.29
N GLU A 145 4.73 15.17 -12.12
CA GLU A 145 4.99 15.10 -13.56
C GLU A 145 6.46 15.37 -13.91
N ALA A 146 7.13 16.26 -13.16
CA ALA A 146 8.56 16.49 -13.28
C ALA A 146 9.34 15.57 -12.34
N ASP A 147 10.36 14.89 -12.88
CA ASP A 147 11.22 14.00 -12.09
C ASP A 147 12.18 14.81 -11.18
N PRO A 148 12.11 14.69 -9.83
CA PRO A 148 12.99 15.41 -8.92
C PRO A 148 14.37 14.73 -8.86
N VAL A 149 15.14 14.85 -9.93
CA VAL A 149 16.48 14.26 -10.07
C VAL A 149 17.56 15.31 -9.77
N VAL A 150 18.44 15.00 -8.82
CA VAL A 150 19.62 15.81 -8.50
C VAL A 150 20.92 15.12 -8.92
N ALA A 151 22.03 15.84 -8.89
CA ALA A 151 23.34 15.30 -9.23
C ALA A 151 23.66 14.03 -8.40
N GLY A 152 24.02 12.95 -9.10
CA GLY A 152 24.36 11.65 -8.49
C GLY A 152 23.21 10.67 -8.34
N MET A 153 21.98 11.04 -8.71
CA MET A 153 20.87 10.09 -8.89
C MET A 153 20.89 9.50 -10.31
N ALA A 154 20.52 8.24 -10.44
CA ALA A 154 20.27 7.62 -11.72
C ALA A 154 18.96 8.15 -12.35
N ALA A 155 18.95 8.14 -13.68
CA ALA A 155 17.73 8.33 -14.44
C ALA A 155 16.71 7.23 -14.10
N ARG A 156 15.42 7.55 -14.27
CA ARG A 156 14.36 6.57 -14.08
C ARG A 156 14.55 5.35 -14.99
N PRO A 157 14.16 4.14 -14.55
CA PRO A 157 14.16 2.95 -15.39
C PRO A 157 13.20 3.10 -16.58
N THR A 158 13.61 2.57 -17.74
CA THR A 158 12.76 2.52 -18.93
C THR A 158 11.58 1.58 -18.69
N GLY A 159 10.36 2.02 -19.03
CA GLY A 159 9.14 1.20 -18.98
C GLY A 159 8.39 1.19 -17.64
N SER A 160 8.95 1.69 -16.54
CA SER A 160 8.23 1.79 -15.26
C SER A 160 7.24 2.96 -15.23
N PRO A 161 5.91 2.78 -15.15
CA PRO A 161 4.97 3.90 -15.23
C PRO A 161 5.13 4.94 -14.11
N ALA A 162 5.59 4.50 -12.94
CA ALA A 162 5.91 5.34 -11.79
C ALA A 162 7.20 4.89 -11.10
N VAL A 163 7.88 5.82 -10.43
CA VAL A 163 9.02 5.57 -9.54
C VAL A 163 8.86 6.33 -8.24
N ALA A 164 9.09 5.66 -7.10
CA ALA A 164 9.14 6.32 -5.82
C ALA A 164 10.42 7.17 -5.75
N ARG A 165 10.29 8.46 -5.46
CA ARG A 165 11.42 9.39 -5.47
C ARG A 165 11.78 9.94 -4.12
N PHE A 166 10.84 10.07 -3.20
CA PHE A 166 11.16 10.57 -1.89
C PHE A 166 10.20 10.09 -0.81
N ALA A 167 10.67 10.20 0.43
CA ALA A 167 9.82 10.26 1.60
C ALA A 167 10.01 11.62 2.29
N THR A 168 8.99 12.10 2.99
CA THR A 168 9.06 13.30 3.83
C THR A 168 8.93 12.90 5.30
N LEU A 169 9.75 13.51 6.15
CA LEU A 169 9.79 13.32 7.59
C LEU A 169 9.58 14.67 8.28
N SER A 170 8.48 14.82 9.02
CA SER A 170 8.25 15.98 9.90
C SER A 170 8.89 15.74 11.27
N VAL A 171 9.76 16.65 11.70
CA VAL A 171 10.55 16.56 12.94
C VAL A 171 10.33 17.76 13.85
N PRO A 172 10.45 17.58 15.18
CA PRO A 172 10.39 18.69 16.12
C PRO A 172 11.70 19.51 16.19
N ASP A 173 12.83 18.93 15.76
CA ASP A 173 14.16 19.56 15.80
C ASP A 173 14.95 19.22 14.53
N LEU A 174 15.10 20.20 13.63
CA LEU A 174 15.81 20.04 12.36
C LEU A 174 17.32 19.85 12.55
N ALA A 175 17.91 20.39 13.63
CA ALA A 175 19.33 20.27 13.91
C ALA A 175 19.68 18.86 14.41
N GLU A 176 18.85 18.26 15.26
CA GLU A 176 18.99 16.84 15.65
C GLU A 176 18.79 15.90 14.45
N ALA A 177 17.82 16.21 13.59
CA ALA A 177 17.65 15.44 12.36
C ALA A 177 18.89 15.51 11.47
N ARG A 178 19.50 16.69 11.33
CA ARG A 178 20.74 16.85 10.53
C ARG A 178 21.88 16.04 11.10
N ARG A 179 22.06 15.99 12.42
CA ARG A 179 23.03 15.10 13.09
C ARG A 179 22.77 13.64 12.71
N THR A 180 21.52 13.20 12.74
CA THR A 180 21.16 11.82 12.39
C THR A 180 21.45 11.52 10.92
N TRP A 181 20.86 12.26 9.99
CA TRP A 181 20.87 11.90 8.57
C TRP A 181 22.16 12.28 7.84
N VAL A 182 22.77 13.42 8.19
CA VAL A 182 24.00 13.89 7.55
C VAL A 182 25.22 13.38 8.30
N ASP A 183 25.35 13.69 9.60
CA ASP A 183 26.59 13.43 10.33
C ASP A 183 26.77 11.94 10.65
N VAL A 184 25.70 11.25 11.08
CA VAL A 184 25.76 9.82 11.45
C VAL A 184 25.57 8.93 10.24
N MET A 185 24.43 9.02 9.53
CA MET A 185 24.14 8.18 8.37
C MET A 185 25.04 8.52 7.17
N GLY A 186 25.65 9.71 7.13
CA GLY A 186 26.56 10.09 6.06
C GLY A 186 25.86 10.38 4.74
N LEU A 187 24.56 10.68 4.76
CA LEU A 187 23.84 11.00 3.54
C LEU A 187 24.21 12.41 3.07
N PRO A 188 24.57 12.60 1.80
CA PRO A 188 24.87 13.92 1.26
C PRO A 188 23.62 14.79 1.26
N GLU A 189 23.68 15.89 1.99
CA GLU A 189 22.75 17.00 1.82
C GLU A 189 22.94 17.64 0.45
N VAL A 190 21.84 17.98 -0.20
CA VAL A 190 21.83 18.56 -1.54
C VAL A 190 21.20 19.94 -1.52
N ASP A 191 21.80 20.86 -2.27
CA ASP A 191 21.21 22.18 -2.54
C ASP A 191 20.09 22.04 -3.58
N TYR A 192 18.98 21.45 -3.14
CA TYR A 192 17.80 21.21 -3.95
C TYR A 192 16.54 21.41 -3.10
N ARG A 193 15.64 22.25 -3.59
CA ARG A 193 14.35 22.49 -2.95
C ARG A 193 13.28 21.61 -3.58
N LEU A 194 12.88 20.57 -2.86
CA LEU A 194 11.84 19.64 -3.31
C LEU A 194 10.45 20.29 -3.30
N HIS A 195 10.14 21.03 -2.23
CA HIS A 195 8.87 21.73 -2.07
C HIS A 195 9.07 23.24 -1.82
N TYR A 196 8.31 24.07 -2.53
CA TYR A 196 8.24 25.53 -2.35
C TYR A 196 7.04 25.90 -1.44
N PRO A 197 6.99 27.12 -0.87
CA PRO A 197 5.91 27.53 0.05
C PRO A 197 4.49 27.35 -0.51
N GLU A 198 4.29 27.57 -1.80
CA GLU A 198 3.01 27.37 -2.49
C GLU A 198 2.54 25.91 -2.48
N HIS A 199 3.47 24.95 -2.47
CA HIS A 199 3.13 23.52 -2.49
C HIS A 199 2.42 23.07 -1.20
N GLU A 200 2.58 23.79 -0.08
CA GLU A 200 1.89 23.48 1.17
C GLU A 200 0.36 23.39 1.01
N GLN A 201 -0.20 24.14 0.06
CA GLN A 201 -1.62 24.09 -0.26
C GLN A 201 -2.06 22.71 -0.78
N LEU A 202 -1.19 21.96 -1.48
CA LEU A 202 -1.50 20.63 -2.03
C LEU A 202 -1.95 19.63 -0.96
N TRP A 203 -1.51 19.82 0.29
CA TRP A 203 -1.84 18.97 1.43
C TRP A 203 -2.48 19.73 2.59
N GLY A 204 -3.05 20.91 2.31
CA GLY A 204 -3.90 21.65 3.23
C GLY A 204 -3.18 22.49 4.29
N LEU A 205 -1.93 22.89 4.05
CA LEU A 205 -1.13 23.72 4.95
C LEU A 205 -0.76 25.08 4.33
N ALA A 206 -1.62 25.62 3.47
CA ALA A 206 -1.38 26.90 2.80
C ALA A 206 -0.94 28.00 3.78
N GLY A 207 0.20 28.64 3.51
CA GLY A 207 0.77 29.68 4.35
C GLY A 207 1.62 29.17 5.53
N ALA A 208 1.89 27.87 5.61
CA ALA A 208 2.75 27.33 6.66
C ALA A 208 4.18 27.88 6.59
N ASP A 209 4.74 28.18 7.76
CA ASP A 209 6.14 28.49 7.95
C ASP A 209 6.90 27.23 8.34
N ARG A 210 7.99 26.96 7.64
CA ARG A 210 8.79 25.75 7.83
C ARG A 210 10.24 25.94 7.38
N GLU A 211 11.09 25.13 7.99
CA GLU A 211 12.46 24.92 7.55
C GLU A 211 12.65 23.47 7.12
N SER A 212 13.55 23.24 6.16
CA SER A 212 13.79 21.89 5.65
C SER A 212 15.19 21.73 5.08
N PHE A 213 15.66 20.49 5.03
CA PHE A 213 16.78 20.09 4.17
C PHE A 213 16.44 18.81 3.42
N VAL A 214 17.19 18.54 2.36
CA VAL A 214 17.04 17.33 1.55
C VAL A 214 18.36 16.58 1.54
N VAL A 215 18.31 15.28 1.82
CA VAL A 215 19.46 14.38 1.64
C VAL A 215 19.20 13.40 0.50
N ARG A 216 20.25 13.07 -0.24
CA ARG A 216 20.20 12.05 -1.30
C ARG A 216 20.64 10.70 -0.75
N ALA A 217 19.77 9.70 -0.89
CA ALA A 217 20.03 8.31 -0.52
C ALA A 217 19.95 7.43 -1.77
N GLY A 218 21.02 7.42 -2.56
CA GLY A 218 21.06 6.75 -3.86
C GLY A 218 20.21 7.48 -4.89
N ASP A 219 19.18 6.81 -5.40
CA ASP A 219 18.25 7.32 -6.43
C ASP A 219 16.92 7.84 -5.83
N SER A 220 16.92 8.06 -4.53
CA SER A 220 15.81 8.60 -3.74
C SER A 220 16.29 9.79 -2.90
N LEU A 221 15.34 10.64 -2.53
CA LEU A 221 15.53 11.76 -1.62
C LEU A 221 14.82 11.47 -0.29
N LEU A 222 15.31 12.04 0.80
CA LEU A 222 14.57 12.20 2.04
C LEU A 222 14.50 13.70 2.32
N GLU A 223 13.29 14.26 2.31
CA GLU A 223 13.07 15.62 2.78
C GLU A 223 12.76 15.56 4.27
N VAL A 224 13.51 16.34 5.05
CA VAL A 224 13.26 16.49 6.48
C VAL A 224 12.81 17.91 6.74
N VAL A 225 11.68 18.04 7.44
CA VAL A 225 10.95 19.29 7.59
C VAL A 225 10.66 19.55 9.06
N GLN A 226 10.91 20.77 9.53
CA GLN A 226 10.41 21.27 10.80
C GLN A 226 9.41 22.39 10.51
N TYR A 227 8.16 22.19 10.91
CA TYR A 227 7.13 23.23 10.81
C TYR A 227 7.20 24.16 12.03
N LEU A 228 7.24 25.46 11.77
CA LEU A 228 7.26 26.53 12.77
C LEU A 228 5.87 27.11 13.00
N ASP A 229 5.04 27.18 11.96
CA ASP A 229 3.62 27.53 12.06
C ASP A 229 2.83 26.84 10.92
N PRO A 230 1.84 25.97 11.20
CA PRO A 230 1.51 25.45 12.52
C PRO A 230 2.56 24.46 13.01
N VAL A 231 2.88 24.52 14.30
CA VAL A 231 3.72 23.50 14.94
C VAL A 231 3.01 22.14 14.91
N GLY A 232 3.73 21.11 14.47
CA GLY A 232 3.25 19.73 14.42
C GLY A 232 3.01 19.12 15.79
N LYS A 233 1.94 18.33 15.95
CA LYS A 233 1.69 17.60 17.20
C LYS A 233 2.56 16.32 17.28
N PRO A 234 2.96 15.88 18.48
CA PRO A 234 3.71 14.63 18.65
C PRO A 234 2.83 13.41 18.33
N TRP A 235 3.46 12.24 18.21
CA TRP A 235 2.73 10.98 18.13
C TRP A 235 1.72 10.81 19.27
N PRO A 236 0.55 10.19 19.01
CA PRO A 236 -0.40 9.87 20.06
C PRO A 236 0.22 8.95 21.11
N ALA A 237 -0.22 9.08 22.36
CA ALA A 237 0.20 8.17 23.42
C ALA A 237 0.02 6.70 23.00
N GLY A 238 1.05 5.88 23.23
CA GLY A 238 1.07 4.46 22.84
C GLY A 238 1.25 4.21 21.34
N TYR A 239 1.79 5.16 20.59
CA TYR A 239 2.21 4.95 19.20
C TYR A 239 3.23 3.83 19.05
N HIS A 240 3.03 3.04 18.01
CA HIS A 240 3.96 2.03 17.54
C HIS A 240 4.10 2.16 16.03
N ILE A 241 5.26 1.78 15.49
CA ILE A 241 5.50 1.77 14.03
C ILE A 241 4.55 0.83 13.28
N SER A 242 3.89 -0.10 13.98
CA SER A 242 2.83 -0.93 13.43
C SER A 242 1.52 -0.18 13.17
N ASP A 243 1.29 1.02 13.74
CA ASP A 243 0.11 1.83 13.44
C ASP A 243 0.09 2.23 11.95
N ILE A 244 -1.10 2.47 11.40
CA ILE A 244 -1.30 2.71 9.97
C ILE A 244 -0.52 3.95 9.50
N GLY A 245 0.17 3.84 8.36
CA GLY A 245 0.97 4.91 7.76
C GLY A 245 2.35 4.43 7.31
N ILE A 246 3.28 5.38 7.11
CA ILE A 246 4.67 5.06 6.79
C ILE A 246 5.36 4.58 8.07
N LEU A 247 5.76 3.30 8.07
CA LEU A 247 6.38 2.62 9.20
C LEU A 247 7.82 3.08 9.39
N ASN A 248 8.62 3.02 8.33
CA ASN A 248 10.01 3.46 8.30
C ASN A 248 10.51 3.68 6.86
N VAL A 249 11.76 4.12 6.76
CA VAL A 249 12.59 3.97 5.56
C VAL A 249 13.77 3.05 5.85
N ALA A 250 14.21 2.29 4.85
CA ALA A 250 15.36 1.42 4.96
C ALA A 250 16.53 1.92 4.11
N LEU A 251 17.70 2.03 4.72
CA LEU A 251 18.97 2.32 4.09
C LEU A 251 19.75 1.02 3.87
N GLY A 252 20.39 0.87 2.71
CA GLY A 252 21.03 -0.38 2.31
C GLY A 252 22.56 -0.30 2.25
N PRO A 253 23.27 -0.52 3.37
CA PRO A 253 24.73 -0.66 3.36
C PRO A 253 25.22 -1.69 2.35
N GLN A 254 26.41 -1.45 1.79
CA GLN A 254 26.98 -2.31 0.74
C GLN A 254 27.19 -3.75 1.22
N ASP A 255 27.62 -3.90 2.47
CA ASP A 255 27.91 -5.18 3.11
C ASP A 255 27.60 -5.16 4.60
N ARG A 256 27.68 -6.34 5.22
CA ARG A 256 27.42 -6.53 6.65
C ARG A 256 28.39 -5.73 7.53
N ALA A 257 29.67 -5.66 7.17
CA ALA A 257 30.67 -4.93 7.94
C ALA A 257 30.36 -3.42 7.98
N SER A 258 29.92 -2.86 6.86
CA SER A 258 29.48 -1.47 6.76
C SER A 258 28.23 -1.20 7.59
N LEU A 259 27.29 -2.14 7.62
CA LEU A 259 26.11 -2.07 8.49
C LEU A 259 26.52 -2.07 9.97
N ASP A 260 27.33 -3.04 10.40
CA ASP A 260 27.78 -3.15 11.79
C ASP A 260 28.56 -1.90 12.23
N ALA A 261 29.41 -1.36 11.36
CA ALA A 261 30.13 -0.12 11.61
C ALA A 261 29.20 1.09 11.75
N LEU A 262 28.13 1.16 10.93
CA LEU A 262 27.14 2.23 11.01
C LEU A 262 26.30 2.13 12.29
N VAL A 263 25.90 0.92 12.70
CA VAL A 263 25.23 0.69 13.99
C VAL A 263 26.13 1.12 15.15
N ALA A 264 27.40 0.70 15.15
CA ALA A 264 28.35 1.07 16.19
C ALA A 264 28.57 2.59 16.25
N LYS A 265 28.67 3.26 15.10
CA LYS A 265 28.72 4.73 15.02
C LYS A 265 27.45 5.33 15.62
N GLY A 266 26.27 4.88 15.21
CA GLY A 266 24.98 5.38 15.71
C GLY A 266 24.84 5.31 17.23
N GLN A 267 25.29 4.22 17.85
CA GLN A 267 25.22 4.04 19.30
C GLN A 267 25.97 5.12 20.09
N HIS A 268 27.07 5.66 19.55
CA HIS A 268 27.83 6.75 20.18
C HIS A 268 27.09 8.10 20.10
N HIS A 269 26.05 8.19 19.27
CA HIS A 269 25.23 9.37 19.03
C HIS A 269 23.77 9.17 19.49
N GLY A 270 23.50 8.20 20.36
CA GLY A 270 22.15 7.94 20.89
C GLY A 270 21.21 7.22 19.92
N ILE A 271 21.72 6.71 18.79
CA ILE A 271 20.95 5.91 17.82
C ILE A 271 21.17 4.43 18.14
N HIS A 272 20.20 3.82 18.80
CA HIS A 272 20.34 2.46 19.33
C HIS A 272 19.56 1.44 18.48
N PRO A 273 20.14 0.25 18.21
CA PRO A 273 19.39 -0.83 17.60
C PRO A 273 18.33 -1.37 18.58
N ASN A 274 17.15 -1.69 18.07
CA ASN A 274 16.06 -2.29 18.84
C ASN A 274 16.47 -3.64 19.45
N SER A 275 17.30 -4.40 18.74
CA SER A 275 17.82 -5.68 19.17
C SER A 275 19.24 -5.91 18.67
N THR A 276 20.03 -6.60 19.49
CA THR A 276 21.36 -7.13 19.12
C THR A 276 21.34 -8.66 19.00
N LYS A 277 20.16 -9.29 19.12
CA LYS A 277 20.01 -10.74 19.01
C LYS A 277 20.28 -11.18 17.57
N SER A 278 21.14 -12.17 17.41
CA SER A 278 21.36 -12.80 16.11
C SER A 278 20.15 -13.65 15.72
N THR A 279 19.74 -13.56 14.46
CA THR A 279 18.70 -14.41 13.88
C THR A 279 19.31 -15.51 13.01
N LEU A 280 18.57 -16.60 12.79
CA LEU A 280 19.00 -17.70 11.90
C LEU A 280 19.21 -17.24 10.43
N LEU A 281 18.67 -16.08 10.04
CA LEU A 281 18.77 -15.51 8.70
C LEU A 281 19.98 -14.60 8.50
N ASP A 282 20.67 -14.20 9.58
CA ASP A 282 21.73 -13.17 9.59
C ASP A 282 22.85 -13.39 8.56
N ARG A 283 23.09 -14.63 8.13
CA ARG A 283 24.10 -14.99 7.12
C ARG A 283 23.71 -14.62 5.69
N TRP A 284 22.42 -14.47 5.40
CA TRP A 284 21.88 -14.24 4.05
C TRP A 284 21.16 -12.89 3.94
N TRP A 285 20.57 -12.44 5.05
CA TRP A 285 19.76 -11.25 5.18
C TRP A 285 19.86 -10.74 6.62
N HIS A 286 20.14 -9.45 6.81
CA HIS A 286 20.21 -8.86 8.14
C HIS A 286 19.61 -7.47 8.13
N ALA A 287 18.55 -7.29 8.92
CA ALA A 287 17.95 -6.00 9.19
C ALA A 287 18.23 -5.60 10.64
N SER A 288 18.70 -4.37 10.84
CA SER A 288 18.79 -3.73 12.14
C SER A 288 17.91 -2.49 12.12
N TYR A 289 16.84 -2.51 12.89
CA TYR A 289 16.05 -1.30 13.12
C TYR A 289 16.73 -0.54 14.24
N VAL A 290 16.98 0.74 13.99
CA VAL A 290 17.50 1.68 14.97
C VAL A 290 16.47 2.79 15.17
N ASN A 291 16.40 3.36 16.37
CA ASN A 291 15.66 4.60 16.58
C ASN A 291 16.64 5.75 16.73
N ASP A 292 16.34 6.87 16.07
CA ASP A 292 17.07 8.10 16.29
C ASP A 292 16.75 8.72 17.66
N PRO A 293 17.47 9.78 18.09
CA PRO A 293 17.25 10.42 19.38
C PRO A 293 15.84 11.01 19.56
N MET A 294 15.10 11.23 18.46
CA MET A 294 13.71 11.69 18.48
C MET A 294 12.69 10.54 18.42
N GLY A 295 13.15 9.29 18.28
CA GLY A 295 12.33 8.09 18.28
C GLY A 295 11.89 7.61 16.89
N PHE A 296 12.41 8.19 15.80
CA PHE A 296 12.08 7.75 14.44
C PHE A 296 12.78 6.43 14.12
N SER A 297 12.02 5.44 13.65
CA SER A 297 12.56 4.15 13.22
C SER A 297 13.25 4.26 11.86
N ILE A 298 14.51 3.84 11.80
CA ILE A 298 15.31 3.73 10.58
C ILE A 298 15.75 2.28 10.46
N GLU A 299 15.53 1.66 9.31
CA GLU A 299 16.02 0.31 9.06
C GLU A 299 17.36 0.36 8.33
N LEU A 300 18.33 -0.39 8.83
CA LEU A 300 19.58 -0.68 8.14
C LEU A 300 19.50 -2.11 7.60
N LEU A 301 19.53 -2.23 6.29
CA LEU A 301 19.23 -3.49 5.60
C LEU A 301 20.40 -3.97 4.76
N PHE A 302 21.03 -5.07 5.19
CA PHE A 302 21.96 -5.81 4.37
C PHE A 302 21.28 -7.01 3.72
N HIS A 303 21.45 -7.15 2.41
CA HIS A 303 21.02 -8.33 1.68
C HIS A 303 22.15 -8.89 0.81
N GLY A 304 22.58 -10.11 1.10
CA GLY A 304 23.70 -10.77 0.41
C GLY A 304 23.36 -11.30 -0.98
N SER A 305 22.09 -11.20 -1.41
CA SER A 305 21.55 -11.82 -2.64
C SER A 305 21.02 -10.79 -3.64
N LYS A 306 21.70 -9.65 -3.84
CA LYS A 306 21.32 -8.65 -4.88
C LYS A 306 21.19 -9.34 -6.25
N GLY A 307 19.96 -9.51 -6.75
CA GLY A 307 19.69 -9.97 -8.12
C GLY A 307 19.74 -11.48 -8.39
N HIS A 308 19.80 -12.36 -7.37
CA HIS A 308 19.77 -13.81 -7.56
C HIS A 308 18.43 -14.42 -7.12
N ARG A 309 17.71 -15.06 -8.07
CA ARG A 309 16.49 -15.83 -7.80
C ARG A 309 16.86 -17.14 -7.11
N HIS A 310 16.56 -17.26 -5.82
CA HIS A 310 16.68 -18.54 -5.13
C HIS A 310 15.73 -19.57 -5.75
N ARG A 311 16.22 -20.79 -5.96
CA ARG A 311 15.46 -21.88 -6.59
C ARG A 311 14.33 -22.31 -5.66
N ALA A 312 13.10 -21.96 -6.06
CA ALA A 312 11.81 -22.51 -5.62
C ALA A 312 11.70 -22.78 -4.11
N ASP A 313 11.04 -21.86 -3.40
CA ASP A 313 10.44 -22.17 -2.10
C ASP A 313 9.13 -22.95 -2.36
N PRO A 314 9.08 -24.26 -2.10
CA PRO A 314 7.90 -25.07 -2.42
C PRO A 314 6.66 -24.71 -1.57
N PHE A 315 6.77 -23.79 -0.61
CA PHE A 315 5.68 -23.39 0.29
C PHE A 315 5.48 -21.87 0.46
N ASN A 316 6.23 -21.02 -0.25
CA ASN A 316 6.27 -19.54 -0.09
C ASN A 316 6.41 -19.10 1.38
N LEU A 317 7.28 -19.76 2.15
CA LEU A 317 7.53 -19.47 3.55
C LEU A 317 8.59 -18.36 3.71
N ILE A 318 9.67 -18.35 2.92
CA ILE A 318 10.81 -17.44 3.06
C ILE A 318 11.09 -16.75 1.73
N GLU A 319 10.16 -15.92 1.28
CA GLU A 319 10.42 -14.98 0.21
C GLU A 319 10.99 -13.68 0.81
N LEU A 320 12.11 -13.20 0.26
CA LEU A 320 12.66 -11.86 0.52
C LEU A 320 12.47 -11.02 -0.75
N GLY A 321 12.04 -9.76 -0.66
CA GLY A 321 11.73 -8.92 -1.83
C GLY A 321 12.91 -8.60 -2.78
N PHE A 322 12.91 -7.44 -3.45
CA PHE A 322 13.94 -6.96 -4.41
C PHE A 322 14.00 -7.62 -5.79
N THR A 323 13.20 -8.65 -6.08
CA THR A 323 13.13 -9.27 -7.42
C THR A 323 11.70 -9.60 -7.77
N GLU A 324 11.36 -9.53 -9.07
CA GLU A 324 10.04 -9.92 -9.55
C GLU A 324 9.80 -11.41 -9.27
N LYS A 325 8.63 -11.70 -8.71
CA LYS A 325 8.22 -13.04 -8.31
C LYS A 325 6.75 -13.24 -8.63
N GLU A 326 6.33 -14.51 -8.60
CA GLU A 326 4.90 -14.78 -8.68
C GLU A 326 4.16 -14.07 -7.54
N PRO A 327 3.05 -13.39 -7.83
CA PRO A 327 2.22 -12.79 -6.82
C PRO A 327 1.85 -13.81 -5.74
N PRO A 328 1.76 -13.41 -4.46
CA PRO A 328 1.33 -14.30 -3.39
C PRO A 328 -0.16 -14.67 -3.47
N VAL A 329 -0.84 -14.36 -4.58
CA VAL A 329 -2.27 -14.54 -4.83
C VAL A 329 -2.56 -15.10 -6.22
N THR A 330 -3.59 -15.93 -6.29
CA THR A 330 -4.27 -16.37 -7.50
C THR A 330 -5.35 -15.37 -7.90
N ARG A 331 -5.54 -15.12 -9.20
CA ARG A 331 -6.58 -14.23 -9.73
C ARG A 331 -7.54 -14.97 -10.65
N ALA A 332 -8.83 -14.68 -10.50
CA ALA A 332 -9.88 -15.13 -11.39
C ALA A 332 -10.73 -13.94 -11.83
N ARG A 333 -11.24 -13.95 -13.07
CA ARG A 333 -12.01 -12.84 -13.64
C ARG A 333 -13.14 -13.34 -14.52
N ALA A 334 -14.29 -12.70 -14.41
CA ALA A 334 -15.41 -12.86 -15.33
C ALA A 334 -16.01 -11.50 -15.69
N VAL A 335 -16.58 -11.42 -16.89
CA VAL A 335 -17.19 -10.19 -17.41
C VAL A 335 -18.55 -10.53 -18.02
N ALA A 336 -19.53 -9.64 -17.87
CA ALA A 336 -20.76 -9.65 -18.63
C ALA A 336 -21.12 -8.23 -19.09
N ARG A 337 -21.66 -8.13 -20.31
CA ARG A 337 -22.38 -6.92 -20.74
C ARG A 337 -23.81 -6.98 -20.21
N CYS A 338 -24.36 -5.82 -19.88
CA CYS A 338 -25.69 -5.66 -19.35
C CYS A 338 -26.36 -4.46 -20.02
N ALA A 339 -27.59 -4.64 -20.50
CA ALA A 339 -28.36 -3.55 -21.09
C ALA A 339 -28.92 -2.57 -20.03
N ALA A 340 -28.86 -2.93 -18.74
CA ALA A 340 -29.25 -2.06 -17.65
C ALA A 340 -28.17 -1.00 -17.37
N SER A 341 -28.62 0.17 -16.92
CA SER A 341 -27.74 1.25 -16.43
C SER A 341 -26.94 0.81 -15.20
N PRO A 342 -25.79 1.45 -14.91
CA PRO A 342 -25.03 1.19 -13.69
C PRO A 342 -25.88 1.27 -12.41
N GLU A 343 -26.81 2.22 -12.32
CA GLU A 343 -27.68 2.44 -11.18
C GLU A 343 -28.65 1.27 -10.95
N GLN A 344 -29.17 0.70 -12.04
CA GLN A 344 -30.02 -0.49 -11.99
C GLN A 344 -29.24 -1.74 -11.56
N VAL A 345 -27.99 -1.88 -12.04
CA VAL A 345 -27.09 -2.95 -11.59
C VAL A 345 -26.79 -2.79 -10.09
N TRP A 346 -26.48 -1.56 -9.66
CA TRP A 346 -26.19 -1.25 -8.26
C TRP A 346 -27.35 -1.59 -7.34
N THR A 347 -28.58 -1.23 -7.73
CA THR A 347 -29.80 -1.54 -6.97
C THR A 347 -29.91 -3.04 -6.67
N VAL A 348 -29.56 -3.90 -7.63
CA VAL A 348 -29.57 -5.35 -7.44
C VAL A 348 -28.36 -5.83 -6.62
N LEU A 349 -27.19 -5.24 -6.84
CA LEU A 349 -25.95 -5.64 -6.17
C LEU A 349 -25.95 -5.29 -4.68
N ALA A 350 -26.52 -4.14 -4.32
CA ALA A 350 -26.65 -3.64 -2.95
C ALA A 350 -27.84 -4.26 -2.19
N ASP A 351 -28.77 -4.94 -2.87
CA ASP A 351 -29.81 -5.75 -2.21
C ASP A 351 -29.22 -7.07 -1.72
N HIS A 352 -28.60 -7.01 -0.54
CA HIS A 352 -27.93 -8.14 0.09
C HIS A 352 -28.87 -9.29 0.46
N GLU A 353 -30.14 -9.02 0.78
CA GLU A 353 -31.10 -10.04 1.22
C GLU A 353 -31.67 -10.83 0.03
N SER A 354 -31.91 -10.16 -1.10
CA SER A 354 -32.47 -10.79 -2.30
C SER A 354 -31.44 -11.54 -3.15
N MET A 355 -30.17 -11.61 -2.74
CA MET A 355 -29.12 -12.25 -3.53
C MET A 355 -29.39 -13.70 -3.92
N ALA A 356 -30.12 -14.46 -3.09
CA ALA A 356 -30.49 -15.83 -3.40
C ALA A 356 -31.34 -15.97 -4.68
N GLN A 357 -31.95 -14.87 -5.15
CA GLN A 357 -32.76 -14.85 -6.37
C GLN A 357 -31.91 -14.87 -7.67
N TRP A 358 -30.62 -14.55 -7.59
CA TRP A 358 -29.75 -14.41 -8.77
C TRP A 358 -28.36 -15.02 -8.61
N THR A 359 -27.98 -15.47 -7.41
CA THR A 359 -26.74 -16.20 -7.14
C THR A 359 -27.01 -17.72 -7.10
N PRO A 360 -25.97 -18.58 -7.11
CA PRO A 360 -26.16 -20.03 -6.96
C PRO A 360 -26.35 -20.48 -5.51
N PHE A 361 -26.65 -19.56 -4.58
CA PHE A 361 -26.93 -19.86 -3.17
C PHE A 361 -28.42 -19.88 -2.92
N GLN A 362 -28.88 -20.78 -2.05
CA GLN A 362 -30.30 -20.92 -1.69
C GLN A 362 -30.78 -19.86 -0.71
N ARG A 363 -29.88 -19.30 0.11
CA ARG A 363 -30.22 -18.28 1.13
C ARG A 363 -29.14 -17.22 1.22
N SER A 364 -29.56 -15.99 1.43
CA SER A 364 -28.74 -14.85 1.85
C SER A 364 -29.28 -14.29 3.15
N GLU A 365 -28.40 -13.93 4.07
CA GLU A 365 -28.75 -13.40 5.40
C GLU A 365 -27.77 -12.31 5.79
N VAL A 366 -28.25 -11.11 6.11
CA VAL A 366 -27.42 -10.05 6.69
C VAL A 366 -27.20 -10.35 8.17
N LEU A 367 -25.95 -10.53 8.57
CA LEU A 367 -25.55 -10.83 9.94
C LEU A 367 -25.28 -9.55 10.75
N SER A 368 -24.76 -8.51 10.11
CA SER A 368 -24.58 -7.18 10.69
C SER A 368 -24.61 -6.13 9.59
N THR A 369 -25.20 -4.98 9.89
CA THR A 369 -25.19 -3.83 8.99
C THR A 369 -23.82 -3.15 8.97
N GLY A 370 -23.53 -2.47 7.86
CA GLY A 370 -22.36 -1.62 7.72
C GLY A 370 -22.61 -0.20 8.22
N ASP A 371 -21.73 0.72 7.83
CA ASP A 371 -21.96 2.16 7.89
C ASP A 371 -23.04 2.61 6.89
N THR A 372 -23.21 3.92 6.75
CA THR A 372 -24.22 4.53 5.86
C THR A 372 -24.04 4.16 4.39
N ASP A 373 -22.81 3.86 3.96
CA ASP A 373 -22.48 3.49 2.58
C ASP A 373 -22.49 1.96 2.38
N GLY A 374 -22.70 1.20 3.46
CA GLY A 374 -22.74 -0.26 3.48
C GLY A 374 -21.39 -0.93 3.71
N VAL A 375 -20.31 -0.17 3.92
CA VAL A 375 -18.99 -0.70 4.24
C VAL A 375 -19.03 -1.30 5.65
N GLY A 376 -18.37 -2.45 5.82
CA GLY A 376 -18.39 -3.21 7.07
C GLY A 376 -19.58 -4.15 7.23
N LEU A 377 -20.59 -4.09 6.35
CA LEU A 377 -21.72 -5.03 6.33
C LEU A 377 -21.21 -6.46 6.24
N VAL A 378 -21.80 -7.36 7.03
CA VAL A 378 -21.48 -8.78 7.00
C VAL A 378 -22.72 -9.57 6.59
N ARG A 379 -22.60 -10.41 5.56
CA ARG A 379 -23.67 -11.31 5.10
C ARG A 379 -23.19 -12.75 5.03
N ARG A 380 -24.12 -13.69 5.17
CA ARG A 380 -23.91 -15.12 4.95
C ARG A 380 -24.69 -15.57 3.73
N LEU A 381 -24.01 -16.27 2.82
CA LEU A 381 -24.61 -17.00 1.72
C LEU A 381 -24.51 -18.49 2.00
N SER A 382 -25.61 -19.23 1.92
CA SER A 382 -25.69 -20.65 2.28
C SER A 382 -26.45 -21.49 1.24
N GLY A 383 -26.24 -22.81 1.27
CA GLY A 383 -26.84 -23.73 0.30
C GLY A 383 -26.25 -23.56 -1.10
N GLY A 384 -24.98 -23.17 -1.19
CA GLY A 384 -24.28 -23.04 -2.46
C GLY A 384 -23.87 -24.38 -3.06
N PRO A 385 -23.17 -24.36 -4.21
CA PRO A 385 -22.64 -25.56 -4.86
C PRO A 385 -21.86 -26.45 -3.88
N ALA A 386 -22.11 -27.75 -3.91
CA ALA A 386 -21.51 -28.74 -3.00
C ALA A 386 -21.71 -28.41 -1.50
N GLY A 387 -22.81 -27.75 -1.13
CA GLY A 387 -23.10 -27.38 0.26
C GLY A 387 -22.30 -26.18 0.78
N MET A 388 -21.63 -25.44 -0.11
CA MET A 388 -20.80 -24.30 0.26
C MET A 388 -21.60 -23.23 1.02
N SER A 389 -20.98 -22.70 2.08
CA SER A 389 -21.46 -21.53 2.81
C SER A 389 -20.31 -20.55 2.98
N VAL A 390 -20.56 -19.27 2.68
CA VAL A 390 -19.57 -18.20 2.83
C VAL A 390 -20.11 -17.09 3.71
N VAL A 391 -19.20 -16.46 4.44
CA VAL A 391 -19.46 -15.20 5.15
C VAL A 391 -18.65 -14.12 4.47
N GLU A 392 -19.34 -13.11 3.98
CA GLU A 392 -18.77 -11.99 3.23
C GLU A 392 -18.84 -10.71 4.09
N ARG A 393 -17.76 -9.93 4.09
CA ARG A 393 -17.70 -8.59 4.67
C ARG A 393 -17.42 -7.57 3.58
N VAL A 394 -18.29 -6.58 3.43
CA VAL A 394 -18.11 -5.47 2.48
C VAL A 394 -16.97 -4.58 2.95
N VAL A 395 -16.06 -4.23 2.04
CA VAL A 395 -14.88 -3.38 2.31
C VAL A 395 -14.85 -2.11 1.48
N ALA A 396 -15.57 -2.07 0.36
CA ALA A 396 -15.82 -0.84 -0.39
C ALA A 396 -17.20 -0.91 -1.05
N ALA A 397 -17.96 0.19 -1.00
CA ALA A 397 -19.26 0.33 -1.62
C ALA A 397 -19.42 1.76 -2.17
N GLU A 398 -19.01 1.95 -3.41
CA GLU A 398 -18.99 3.24 -4.11
C GLU A 398 -20.01 3.19 -5.25
N ALA A 399 -21.25 3.55 -4.94
CA ALA A 399 -22.36 3.51 -5.87
C ALA A 399 -22.15 4.45 -7.08
N PRO A 400 -22.59 4.09 -8.29
CA PRO A 400 -23.01 2.75 -8.75
C PRO A 400 -21.86 1.88 -9.30
N TYR A 401 -20.60 2.27 -9.13
CA TYR A 401 -19.51 1.81 -9.99
C TYR A 401 -18.62 0.72 -9.38
N ARG A 402 -18.51 0.65 -8.06
CA ARG A 402 -17.51 -0.21 -7.42
C ARG A 402 -18.01 -0.83 -6.11
N PHE A 403 -17.86 -2.15 -6.00
CA PHE A 403 -18.22 -2.90 -4.81
C PHE A 403 -17.17 -3.96 -4.52
N GLU A 404 -16.71 -4.04 -3.29
CA GLU A 404 -15.67 -4.99 -2.87
C GLU A 404 -16.02 -5.67 -1.56
N TYR A 405 -15.63 -6.93 -1.43
CA TYR A 405 -15.86 -7.70 -0.22
C TYR A 405 -14.80 -8.77 0.00
N ARG A 406 -14.57 -9.11 1.27
CA ARG A 406 -13.76 -10.26 1.69
C ARG A 406 -14.68 -11.43 2.03
N ALA A 407 -14.25 -12.65 1.76
CA ALA A 407 -15.04 -13.84 2.07
C ALA A 407 -14.25 -14.87 2.89
N LYS A 408 -14.95 -15.57 3.79
CA LYS A 408 -14.47 -16.76 4.49
C LYS A 408 -15.45 -17.92 4.28
N GLY A 409 -14.96 -19.15 4.34
CA GLY A 409 -15.77 -20.37 4.23
C GLY A 409 -15.76 -21.05 2.85
N ALA A 410 -15.15 -20.43 1.84
CA ALA A 410 -14.91 -21.07 0.55
C ALA A 410 -13.81 -22.16 0.69
N PRO A 411 -14.11 -23.45 0.42
CA PRO A 411 -13.16 -24.53 0.68
C PRO A 411 -11.84 -24.37 -0.08
N GLY A 412 -10.72 -24.42 0.64
CA GLY A 412 -9.37 -24.30 0.07
C GLY A 412 -8.99 -22.91 -0.43
N LEU A 413 -9.84 -21.90 -0.25
CA LEU A 413 -9.53 -20.51 -0.59
C LEU A 413 -9.30 -19.71 0.70
N ASN A 414 -8.09 -19.20 0.85
CA ASN A 414 -7.71 -18.30 1.94
C ASN A 414 -7.58 -16.88 1.41
N ARG A 415 -7.77 -15.88 2.29
CA ARG A 415 -7.56 -14.47 1.92
C ARG A 415 -8.37 -14.08 0.66
N TYR A 416 -9.63 -14.50 0.60
CA TYR A 416 -10.48 -14.22 -0.55
C TYR A 416 -10.96 -12.78 -0.51
N HIS A 417 -10.71 -12.04 -1.59
CA HIS A 417 -11.19 -10.68 -1.83
C HIS A 417 -11.79 -10.63 -3.24
N ALA A 418 -13.01 -10.11 -3.34
CA ALA A 418 -13.68 -9.91 -4.62
C ALA A 418 -13.86 -8.43 -4.94
N PHE A 419 -13.77 -8.14 -6.23
CA PHE A 419 -13.86 -6.80 -6.80
C PHE A 419 -14.92 -6.82 -7.89
N VAL A 420 -15.94 -5.98 -7.75
CA VAL A 420 -16.98 -5.77 -8.75
C VAL A 420 -16.87 -4.35 -9.25
N THR A 421 -16.67 -4.20 -10.56
CA THR A 421 -16.72 -2.89 -11.22
C THR A 421 -17.83 -2.87 -12.25
N VAL A 422 -18.50 -1.73 -12.37
CA VAL A 422 -19.56 -1.46 -13.33
C VAL A 422 -19.14 -0.25 -14.15
N GLU A 423 -18.85 -0.48 -15.42
CA GLU A 423 -18.37 0.55 -16.35
C GLU A 423 -19.50 0.89 -17.33
N PRO A 424 -19.98 2.15 -17.38
CA PRO A 424 -21.00 2.54 -18.35
C PRO A 424 -20.49 2.37 -19.78
N ASP A 425 -21.38 2.02 -20.70
CA ASP A 425 -21.09 2.05 -22.13
C ASP A 425 -21.89 3.15 -22.85
N SER A 426 -21.53 3.41 -24.11
CA SER A 426 -22.15 4.46 -24.92
C SER A 426 -23.61 4.20 -25.29
N SER A 427 -24.15 3.00 -25.03
CA SER A 427 -25.55 2.65 -25.29
C SER A 427 -26.48 2.95 -24.12
N GLY A 428 -25.94 3.43 -22.99
CA GLY A 428 -26.68 3.60 -21.73
C GLY A 428 -26.73 2.33 -20.88
N GLY A 429 -26.13 1.23 -21.35
CA GLY A 429 -25.89 0.01 -20.59
C GLY A 429 -24.55 0.05 -19.85
N CYS A 430 -24.07 -1.12 -19.45
CA CYS A 430 -22.78 -1.23 -18.78
C CYS A 430 -22.08 -2.58 -19.00
N THR A 431 -20.78 -2.59 -18.70
CA THR A 431 -19.96 -3.80 -18.54
C THR A 431 -19.71 -4.04 -17.06
N ILE A 432 -20.11 -5.21 -16.58
CA ILE A 432 -19.85 -5.67 -15.21
C ILE A 432 -18.64 -6.58 -15.23
N THR A 433 -17.59 -6.22 -14.49
CA THR A 433 -16.42 -7.07 -14.26
C THR A 433 -16.44 -7.57 -12.81
N TRP A 434 -16.31 -8.88 -12.63
CA TRP A 434 -16.17 -9.51 -11.32
C TRP A 434 -14.83 -10.24 -11.25
N GLU A 435 -13.97 -9.79 -10.36
CA GLU A 435 -12.65 -10.35 -10.10
C GLU A 435 -12.59 -10.93 -8.70
N ALA A 436 -11.74 -11.95 -8.51
CA ALA A 436 -11.39 -12.47 -7.21
C ALA A 436 -9.88 -12.62 -7.10
N GLN A 437 -9.34 -12.28 -5.93
CA GLN A 437 -7.98 -12.56 -5.49
C GLN A 437 -8.03 -13.44 -4.26
N TYR A 438 -7.23 -14.51 -4.23
CA TYR A 438 -7.18 -15.44 -3.10
C TYR A 438 -5.88 -16.23 -3.09
N ARG A 439 -5.58 -16.88 -1.97
CA ARG A 439 -4.53 -17.89 -1.87
C ARG A 439 -5.14 -19.27 -1.93
N SER A 440 -4.57 -20.15 -2.74
CA SER A 440 -4.98 -21.55 -2.84
C SER A 440 -3.79 -22.41 -3.24
N GLN A 441 -3.67 -23.58 -2.61
CA GLN A 441 -2.74 -24.63 -3.04
C GLN A 441 -3.42 -25.66 -3.96
N LEU A 442 -4.72 -25.49 -4.23
CA LEU A 442 -5.49 -26.43 -5.03
C LEU A 442 -5.24 -26.18 -6.53
N PRO A 443 -4.71 -27.17 -7.27
CA PRO A 443 -4.58 -27.07 -8.72
C PRO A 443 -5.93 -26.84 -9.40
N GLY A 444 -5.97 -25.95 -10.40
CA GLY A 444 -7.20 -25.64 -11.13
C GLY A 444 -8.21 -24.77 -10.39
N SER A 445 -7.89 -24.28 -9.17
CA SER A 445 -8.76 -23.38 -8.42
C SER A 445 -9.18 -22.15 -9.23
N THR A 446 -8.29 -21.58 -10.06
CA THR A 446 -8.60 -20.47 -10.97
C THR A 446 -9.76 -20.76 -11.90
N LEU A 447 -9.82 -21.96 -12.50
CA LEU A 447 -10.87 -22.35 -13.42
C LEU A 447 -12.22 -22.46 -12.70
N ILE A 448 -12.21 -23.08 -11.52
CA ILE A 448 -13.40 -23.26 -10.68
C ILE A 448 -13.93 -21.90 -10.23
N THR A 449 -13.08 -21.03 -9.69
CA THR A 449 -13.46 -19.69 -9.26
C THR A 449 -13.95 -18.86 -10.44
N THR A 450 -13.28 -18.92 -11.59
CA THR A 450 -13.72 -18.22 -12.80
C THR A 450 -15.10 -18.68 -13.25
N ARG A 451 -15.41 -19.98 -13.19
CA ARG A 451 -16.75 -20.49 -13.50
C ARG A 451 -17.80 -19.96 -12.52
N MET A 452 -17.49 -19.92 -11.23
CA MET A 452 -18.37 -19.34 -10.21
C MET A 452 -18.63 -17.85 -10.47
N LEU A 453 -17.58 -17.07 -10.72
CA LEU A 453 -17.70 -15.64 -11.05
C LEU A 453 -18.53 -15.40 -12.32
N ARG A 454 -18.40 -16.25 -13.35
CA ARG A 454 -19.25 -16.18 -14.55
C ARG A 454 -20.73 -16.39 -14.24
N ILE A 455 -21.06 -17.27 -13.30
CA ILE A 455 -22.45 -17.49 -12.86
C ILE A 455 -22.96 -16.23 -12.15
N LEU A 456 -22.17 -15.71 -11.21
CA LEU A 456 -22.53 -14.52 -10.43
C LEU A 456 -22.73 -13.28 -11.31
N VAL A 457 -21.77 -12.95 -12.19
CA VAL A 457 -21.84 -11.75 -13.04
C VAL A 457 -23.00 -11.81 -14.05
N ARG A 458 -23.31 -13.00 -14.59
CA ARG A 458 -24.45 -13.19 -15.49
C ARG A 458 -25.79 -13.18 -14.75
N GLY A 459 -25.83 -13.71 -13.53
CA GLY A 459 -26.99 -13.66 -12.66
C GLY A 459 -27.38 -12.23 -12.33
N LEU A 460 -26.39 -11.42 -11.92
CA LEU A 460 -26.54 -10.00 -11.65
C LEU A 460 -27.05 -9.23 -12.87
N ALA A 461 -26.39 -9.37 -14.03
CA ALA A 461 -26.80 -8.69 -15.26
C ALA A 461 -28.27 -8.99 -15.65
N ARG A 462 -28.66 -10.27 -15.66
CA ARG A 462 -30.04 -10.66 -15.99
C ARG A 462 -31.06 -10.14 -14.99
N ARG A 463 -30.71 -10.09 -13.71
CA ARG A 463 -31.61 -9.58 -12.66
C ARG A 463 -31.78 -8.06 -12.79
N ALA A 464 -30.72 -7.33 -13.11
CA ALA A 464 -30.77 -5.90 -13.36
C ALA A 464 -31.66 -5.57 -14.58
N GLU A 465 -31.45 -6.27 -15.71
CA GLU A 465 -32.24 -6.09 -16.93
C GLU A 465 -33.75 -6.32 -16.71
N ARG A 466 -34.12 -7.36 -15.96
CA ARG A 466 -35.52 -7.64 -15.62
C ARG A 466 -36.15 -6.61 -14.70
N THR A 467 -35.34 -6.00 -13.84
CA THR A 467 -35.83 -4.99 -12.88
C THR A 467 -36.01 -3.65 -13.59
N GLY A 468 -35.10 -3.30 -14.50
CA GLY A 468 -35.23 -2.11 -15.36
C GLY A 468 -36.45 -2.15 -16.29
N ALA A 469 -36.71 -3.30 -16.92
CA ALA A 469 -37.87 -3.47 -17.82
C ALA A 469 -39.24 -3.30 -17.13
N ARG A 470 -39.32 -3.47 -15.80
CA ARG A 470 -40.55 -3.29 -15.01
C ARG A 470 -40.79 -1.84 -14.56
N ILE A 471 -39.80 -0.96 -14.70
CA ILE A 471 -39.91 0.47 -14.34
C ILE A 471 -40.34 1.30 -15.56
N THR A 472 -40.06 0.81 -16.77
CA THR A 472 -40.40 1.46 -18.05
C THR A 472 -41.73 1.01 -18.66
N ALA A 473 -42.38 0.00 -18.06
CA ALA A 473 -43.70 -0.51 -18.45
C ALA A 473 -44.71 -0.14 -17.36
#